data_AF-A0A4W5KLA7-F1
#
_entry.id   AF-A0A4W5KLA7-F1
#
_cell.length_a   1.000
_cell.length_b   1.000
_cell.length_c   1.000
_cell.angle_alpha   90.00
_cell.angle_beta   90.00
_cell.angle_gamma   90.00
#
_symmetry.space_group_name_H-M   'P 1'
#
loop_
_entity.id
_entity.type
_entity.pdbx_description
1 polymer ?
#
loop_
_entity_poly.entity_id
_entity_poly.type
_entity_poly.pdbx_seq_one_letter_code
_entity_poly.pdbx_strand_id
1 'polypeptide(L)' 'MQSRPAEVKAWLEYKAFSKITIRSLSVLNGALLLGMTKDEMRTVCPEEGGRVFFQLQAVKSSIALASESNGYGPYNGR' A
#
# COMPACT_ATOMS: atom_id res chain seq x y z
N MET A 1 7.85 0.90 -10.01
CA MET A 1 7.53 -0.50 -9.65
C MET A 1 6.06 -0.57 -9.27
N GLN A 2 5.28 -1.49 -9.84
CA GLN A 2 3.91 -1.75 -9.40
C GLN A 2 3.84 -3.18 -8.87
N SER A 3 3.42 -3.35 -7.61
CA SER A 3 3.31 -4.67 -6.98
C SER A 3 2.22 -5.50 -7.64
N ARG A 4 2.49 -6.80 -7.79
CA ARG A 4 1.56 -7.78 -8.36
C ARG A 4 0.41 -8.03 -7.37
N PRO A 5 -0.77 -8.46 -7.85
CA PRO A 5 -1.90 -8.84 -6.98
C PRO A 5 -1.52 -9.90 -5.94
N ALA A 6 -0.58 -10.80 -6.26
CA ALA A 6 -0.03 -11.77 -5.32
C ALA A 6 0.71 -11.11 -4.13
N GLU A 7 1.47 -10.05 -4.38
CA GLU A 7 2.17 -9.30 -3.33
C GLU A 7 1.17 -8.48 -2.48
N VAL A 8 0.17 -7.90 -3.12
CA VAL A 8 -0.95 -7.23 -2.43
C VAL A 8 -1.64 -8.21 -1.48
N LYS A 9 -1.95 -9.42 -1.96
CA LYS A 9 -2.55 -10.47 -1.13
C LYS A 9 -1.66 -10.79 0.07
N ALA A 10 -0.38 -11.05 -0.15
CA ALA A 10 0.57 -11.38 0.91
C ALA A 10 0.66 -10.25 1.96
N TRP A 11 0.66 -8.99 1.52
CA TRP A 11 0.64 -7.84 2.41
C TRP A 11 -0.64 -7.77 3.26
N LEU A 12 -1.80 -8.02 2.66
CA LEU A 12 -3.07 -8.02 3.38
C LEU A 12 -3.13 -9.16 4.41
N GLU A 13 -2.63 -10.35 4.05
CA GLU A 13 -2.52 -11.50 4.96
C GLU A 13 -1.53 -11.21 6.10
N TYR A 14 -0.37 -10.62 5.81
CA TYR A 14 0.61 -10.23 6.82
C TYR A 14 0.05 -9.20 7.83
N LYS A 15 -0.80 -8.28 7.35
CA LYS A 15 -1.49 -7.30 8.20
C LYS A 15 -2.67 -7.87 8.98
N ALA A 16 -2.97 -9.16 8.81
CA ALA A 16 -4.07 -9.88 9.45
C ALA A 16 -5.46 -9.25 9.21
N PHE A 17 -5.69 -8.73 8.00
CA PHE A 17 -7.04 -8.31 7.60
C PHE A 17 -7.97 -9.51 7.42
N SER A 18 -9.28 -9.26 7.39
CA SER A 18 -10.27 -10.32 7.15
C SER A 18 -10.10 -10.98 5.79
N LYS A 19 -10.45 -12.28 5.71
CA LYS A 19 -10.43 -13.04 4.44
C LYS A 19 -11.28 -12.40 3.35
N ILE A 20 -12.35 -11.70 3.73
CA ILE A 20 -13.21 -10.94 2.80
C ILE A 20 -12.42 -9.77 2.21
N THR A 21 -11.81 -8.94 3.07
CA THR A 21 -10.93 -7.83 2.68
C THR A 21 -9.80 -8.30 1.77
N ILE A 22 -9.12 -9.40 2.15
CA ILE A 22 -8.08 -10.02 1.34
C ILE A 22 -8.63 -10.42 -0.03
N ARG A 23 -9.76 -11.11 -0.10
CA ARG A 23 -10.32 -11.57 -1.38
C ARG A 23 -10.79 -10.42 -2.27
N SER A 24 -11.35 -9.36 -1.70
CA SER A 24 -11.79 -8.18 -2.46
C SER A 24 -10.64 -7.33 -2.99
N LEU A 25 -9.55 -7.19 -2.23
CA LEU A 25 -8.43 -6.34 -2.58
C LEU A 25 -7.28 -7.08 -3.28
N SER A 26 -7.15 -8.40 -3.10
CA SER A 26 -6.09 -9.21 -3.74
C SER A 26 -6.20 -9.34 -5.25
N VAL A 27 -7.36 -9.02 -5.84
CA VAL A 27 -7.53 -8.96 -7.29
C VAL A 27 -7.01 -7.64 -7.88
N LEU A 28 -6.77 -6.64 -7.03
CA LEU A 28 -6.27 -5.33 -7.43
C LEU A 28 -4.74 -5.35 -7.47
N ASN A 29 -4.19 -4.63 -8.43
CA ASN A 29 -2.74 -4.44 -8.51
C ASN A 29 -2.32 -3.34 -7.53
N GLY A 30 -1.05 -3.32 -7.13
CA GLY A 30 -0.53 -2.35 -6.14
C GLY A 30 -0.83 -0.89 -6.52
N ALA A 31 -0.81 -0.56 -7.80
CA ALA A 31 -1.12 0.81 -8.25
C ALA A 31 -2.60 1.19 -8.11
N LEU A 32 -3.51 0.27 -8.40
CA LEU A 32 -4.95 0.48 -8.18
C LEU A 32 -5.21 0.64 -6.69
N LEU A 33 -4.70 -0.28 -5.88
CA LEU A 33 -4.88 -0.28 -4.44
C LEU A 33 -4.36 1.01 -3.79
N LEU A 34 -3.14 1.45 -4.15
CA LEU A 34 -2.55 2.69 -3.63
C LEU A 34 -3.23 3.94 -4.20
N GLY A 35 -3.97 3.83 -5.31
CA GLY A 35 -4.73 4.91 -5.93
C GLY A 35 -6.14 5.11 -5.34
N MET A 36 -6.69 4.10 -4.66
CA MET A 36 -8.02 4.17 -4.06
C MET A 36 -8.12 5.23 -2.97
N THR A 37 -9.26 5.90 -2.92
CA THR A 37 -9.57 6.88 -1.87
C THR A 37 -10.09 6.21 -0.60
N LYS A 38 -10.12 6.97 0.50
CA LYS A 38 -10.67 6.49 1.78
C LYS A 38 -12.13 6.07 1.64
N ASP A 39 -12.93 6.79 0.85
CA ASP A 39 -14.32 6.44 0.58
C ASP A 39 -14.42 5.11 -0.17
N GLU A 40 -13.64 4.91 -1.23
CA GLU A 40 -13.60 3.63 -1.95
C GLU A 40 -13.14 2.46 -1.06
N MET A 41 -12.18 2.69 -0.16
CA MET A 41 -11.81 1.67 0.82
C MET A 41 -12.97 1.31 1.75
N ARG A 42 -13.76 2.31 2.18
CA ARG A 42 -14.93 2.10 3.04
C ARG A 42 -16.09 1.44 2.29
N THR A 43 -16.20 1.61 0.97
CA THR A 43 -17.22 0.89 0.18
C THR A 43 -16.89 -0.60 0.09
N VAL A 44 -15.62 -0.95 -0.09
CA VAL A 44 -15.16 -2.35 -0.17
C VAL A 44 -15.14 -3.00 1.21
N CYS A 45 -14.73 -2.27 2.24
CA CYS A 45 -14.63 -2.75 3.62
C CYS A 45 -15.07 -1.64 4.60
N PRO A 46 -16.34 -1.60 5.04
CA PRO A 46 -16.81 -0.51 5.93
C PRO A 46 -16.15 -0.55 7.32
N GLU A 47 -15.87 -1.75 7.83
CA GLU A 47 -15.26 -1.96 9.14
C GLU A 47 -13.73 -1.78 9.11
N GLU A 48 -13.06 -2.31 8.07
CA GLU A 48 -11.59 -2.32 7.98
C GLU A 48 -11.02 -1.23 7.06
N GLY A 49 -11.83 -0.58 6.23
CA GLY A 49 -11.36 0.33 5.18
C GLY A 49 -10.58 1.53 5.71
N GLY A 50 -10.91 2.02 6.91
CA GLY A 50 -10.12 3.04 7.59
C GLY A 50 -8.71 2.56 7.97
N ARG A 51 -8.59 1.31 8.46
CA ARG A 51 -7.29 0.69 8.78
C ARG A 51 -6.49 0.39 7.53
N VAL A 52 -7.12 -0.16 6.49
CA VAL A 52 -6.41 -0.46 5.24
C VAL A 52 -5.88 0.83 4.60
N PHE A 53 -6.67 1.90 4.55
CA PHE A 53 -6.25 3.18 3.98
C PHE A 53 -5.05 3.76 4.73
N PHE A 54 -5.07 3.71 6.06
CA PHE A 54 -3.94 4.17 6.88
C PHE A 54 -2.65 3.38 6.58
N GLN A 55 -2.76 2.05 6.50
CA GLN A 55 -1.60 1.20 6.19
C GLN A 55 -1.10 1.43 4.77
N LEU A 56 -1.98 1.67 3.79
CA LEU A 56 -1.60 2.03 2.43
C LEU A 56 -0.87 3.36 2.39
N GLN A 57 -1.28 4.37 3.15
CA GLN A 57 -0.54 5.64 3.22
C GLN A 57 0.88 5.43 3.76
N ALA A 58 1.05 4.61 4.81
CA ALA A 58 2.38 4.26 5.30
C ALA A 58 3.23 3.55 4.23
N VAL A 59 2.63 2.66 3.44
CA VAL A 59 3.29 1.98 2.30
C VAL A 59 3.66 2.99 1.20
N LYS A 60 2.76 3.92 0.84
CA LYS A 60 3.05 4.98 -0.15
C LYS A 60 4.22 5.84 0.29
N SER A 61 4.24 6.26 1.55
CA SER A 61 5.35 7.04 2.11
C SER A 61 6.66 6.27 2.10
N SER A 62 6.65 4.98 2.46
CA SER A 62 7.87 4.16 2.43
C SER A 62 8.36 3.87 1.02
N ILE A 63 7.48 3.70 0.03
CA ILE A 63 7.86 3.60 -1.39
C ILE A 63 8.46 4.93 -1.89
N ALA A 64 7.86 6.08 -1.52
CA ALA A 64 8.37 7.40 -1.88
C ALA A 64 9.79 7.62 -1.31
N LEU A 65 9.97 7.37 0.00
CA LEU A 65 11.27 7.46 0.67
C LEU A 65 12.31 6.49 0.08
N ALA A 66 11.90 5.27 -0.25
CA ALA A 66 12.78 4.30 -0.91
C ALA A 66 13.20 4.76 -2.31
N SER A 67 12.34 5.52 -3.01
CA SER A 67 12.68 6.13 -4.30
C SER A 67 13.65 7.31 -4.15
N GLU A 68 13.61 8.03 -3.03
CA GLU A 68 14.51 9.17 -2.75
C GLU A 68 15.94 8.72 -2.39
N SER A 69 16.13 7.48 -1.92
CA SER A 69 17.46 6.94 -1.59
C SER A 69 18.40 6.75 -2.80
N ASN A 70 17.93 6.93 -4.04
CA ASN A 70 18.81 6.90 -5.23
C ASN A 70 19.40 8.28 -5.58
N GLY A 71 19.22 9.31 -4.73
CA GLY A 71 19.79 10.64 -4.91
C GLY A 71 20.42 11.16 -3.63
N TYR A 72 21.75 11.23 -3.61
CA TYR A 72 22.61 11.96 -2.67
C TYR A 72 22.93 11.32 -1.32
N GLY A 73 24.06 10.62 -1.29
CA GLY A 73 25.13 10.93 -0.34
C GLY A 73 26.45 11.12 -1.11
N PRO A 74 27.51 11.72 -0.53
CA PRO A 74 27.62 12.46 0.72
C PRO A 74 28.07 13.91 0.46
N TYR A 75 28.17 14.72 1.52
CA TYR A 75 28.98 15.93 1.54
C TYR A 75 30.34 15.67 0.90
N ASN A 76 30.60 16.27 -0.25
CA ASN A 76 31.93 16.31 -0.83
C ASN A 76 32.14 17.69 -1.47
N GLY A 77 33.06 18.46 -0.89
CA GLY A 77 33.69 19.57 -1.60
C GLY A 77 33.71 20.90 -0.86
N ARG A 78 34.81 21.09 -0.12
CA ARG A 78 35.43 22.34 0.36
C ARG A 78 34.96 22.92 1.69
#